data_AF-A0A535LZG3-F1
#
_entry.id   AF-A0A535LZG3-F1
#
_cell.length_a   1.000
_cell.length_b   1.000
_cell.length_c   1.000
_cell.angle_alpha   90.00
_cell.angle_beta   90.00
_cell.angle_gamma   90.00
#
_symmetry.space_group_name_H-M   'P 1'
#
loop_
_entity.id
_entity.type
_entity.pdbx_description
1 polymer ?
#
loop_
_entity_poly.entity_id
_entity_poly.type
_entity_poly.pdbx_seq_one_letter_code
_entity_poly.pdbx_strand_id
1 'polypeptide(L)'
;MLPPGAGRVIAGGGLHATLKVPGGNPAVASTFEVVVPPGFDVGAHVHRTGQELFYVLEGELDLLAFEPKTRTQGDWHEWVSPSGQRFLHGGPGSVLFIPSGCPHAFSNPTSAPARVLFQATPSGHEDYLAELAALLREAKGRPDTAAIVELRRRYDIEQLTALRNPASVTR
;
A
#
# COMPACT_ATOMS: atom_id res chain seq x y z
N MET A 1 16.96 -2.32 18.30
CA MET A 1 17.06 -0.88 17.98
C MET A 1 17.65 -0.74 16.60
N LEU A 2 17.11 0.15 15.75
CA LEU A 2 17.64 0.46 14.43
C LEU A 2 17.90 1.97 14.34
N PRO A 3 19.04 2.43 13.79
CA PRO A 3 19.23 3.85 13.48
C PRO A 3 18.34 4.29 12.29
N PRO A 4 18.22 5.61 12.03
CA PRO A 4 17.55 6.12 10.83
C PRO A 4 18.10 5.47 9.55
N GLY A 5 17.22 5.17 8.60
CA GLY A 5 17.58 4.51 7.33
C GLY A 5 17.95 3.02 7.42
N ALA A 6 18.22 2.46 8.60
CA ALA A 6 18.53 1.04 8.73
C ALA A 6 17.29 0.15 8.64
N GLY A 7 17.48 -1.08 8.14
CA GLY A 7 16.43 -2.07 7.94
C GLY A 7 16.72 -2.90 6.68
N ARG A 8 15.90 -3.92 6.40
CA ARG A 8 16.03 -4.71 5.17
C ARG A 8 15.23 -4.06 4.06
N VAL A 9 15.89 -3.64 2.99
CA VAL A 9 15.23 -3.03 1.82
C VAL A 9 14.57 -4.12 0.97
N ILE A 10 13.32 -3.87 0.58
CA ILE A 10 12.50 -4.64 -0.34
C ILE A 10 12.08 -3.69 -1.46
N ALA A 11 12.61 -3.87 -2.67
CA ALA A 11 12.37 -2.94 -3.79
C ALA A 11 12.26 -3.63 -5.16
N GLY A 12 11.36 -3.13 -6.01
CA GLY A 12 11.13 -3.66 -7.37
C GLY A 12 9.96 -2.99 -8.10
N GLY A 13 10.15 -2.62 -9.37
CA GLY A 13 9.13 -1.98 -10.23
C GLY A 13 8.38 -0.81 -9.57
N GLY A 14 9.10 0.10 -8.90
CA GLY A 14 8.54 1.27 -8.22
C GLY A 14 8.17 1.06 -6.75
N LEU A 15 8.08 -0.19 -6.26
CA LEU A 15 7.99 -0.47 -4.82
C LEU A 15 9.32 -0.17 -4.13
N HIS A 16 9.28 0.54 -3.01
CA HIS A 16 10.43 0.76 -2.13
C HIS A 16 9.99 0.78 -0.67
N ALA A 17 10.18 -0.35 0.01
CA ALA A 17 9.89 -0.54 1.43
C ALA A 17 11.16 -0.93 2.20
N THR A 18 11.36 -0.36 3.38
CA THR A 18 12.42 -0.73 4.32
C THR A 18 11.76 -1.43 5.51
N LEU A 19 11.96 -2.74 5.63
CA LEU A 19 11.47 -3.53 6.76
C LEU A 19 12.24 -3.13 8.03
N LYS A 20 11.50 -2.57 9.00
CA LYS A 20 12.00 -2.10 10.30
C LYS A 20 11.87 -3.17 11.37
N VAL A 21 10.73 -3.85 11.41
CA VAL A 21 10.46 -4.95 12.34
C VAL A 21 9.89 -6.11 11.54
N PRO A 22 10.64 -7.20 11.31
CA PRO A 22 10.07 -8.42 10.77
C PRO A 22 9.04 -8.95 11.76
N GLY A 23 7.95 -9.49 11.24
CA GLY A 23 6.98 -10.19 12.05
C GLY A 23 7.47 -11.58 12.45
N GLY A 24 6.74 -12.22 13.38
CA GLY A 24 7.14 -13.46 14.03
C GLY A 24 7.68 -13.21 15.44
N ASN A 25 7.71 -14.25 16.27
CA ASN A 25 7.97 -14.14 17.71
C ASN A 25 9.24 -13.30 18.04
N PRO A 26 9.15 -12.21 18.83
CA PRO A 26 7.98 -11.77 19.60
C PRO A 26 7.04 -10.76 18.90
N ALA A 27 7.39 -10.28 17.71
CA ALA A 27 6.58 -9.32 16.97
C ALA A 27 5.35 -9.97 16.34
N VAL A 28 4.17 -9.40 16.60
CA VAL A 28 2.90 -9.88 16.02
C VAL A 28 2.55 -9.20 14.68
N ALA A 29 3.31 -8.17 14.31
CA ALA A 29 3.08 -7.32 13.15
C ALA A 29 4.38 -7.05 12.40
N SER A 30 4.26 -6.82 11.10
CA SER A 30 5.37 -6.43 10.22
C SER A 30 5.35 -4.91 10.07
N THR A 31 6.49 -4.25 10.30
CA THR A 31 6.59 -2.78 10.27
C THR A 31 7.60 -2.32 9.23
N PHE A 32 7.22 -1.34 8.43
CA PHE A 32 7.98 -0.82 7.30
C PHE A 32 8.04 0.71 7.33
N GLU A 33 9.11 1.25 6.77
CA GLU A 33 9.10 2.61 6.23
C GLU A 33 8.99 2.50 4.70
N VAL A 34 8.00 3.15 4.09
CA VAL A 34 7.70 3.03 2.65
C VAL A 34 7.81 4.39 1.98
N VAL A 35 8.48 4.43 0.83
CA VAL A 35 8.53 5.60 -0.05
C VAL A 35 7.46 5.44 -1.13
N VAL A 36 6.58 6.44 -1.25
CA VAL A 36 5.52 6.48 -2.27
C VAL A 36 5.91 7.49 -3.34
N PRO A 37 6.26 7.06 -4.57
CA PRO A 37 6.74 7.98 -5.59
C PRO A 37 5.60 8.89 -6.11
N PRO A 38 5.94 10.06 -6.69
CA PRO A 38 4.96 10.94 -7.35
C PRO A 38 4.08 10.17 -8.34
N GLY A 39 2.77 10.40 -8.30
CA GLY A 39 1.79 9.80 -9.21
C GLY A 39 1.47 8.31 -8.96
N PHE A 40 2.04 7.69 -7.93
CA PHE A 40 1.68 6.32 -7.54
C PHE A 40 0.29 6.26 -6.93
N ASP A 41 -0.47 5.23 -7.27
CA ASP A 41 -1.78 4.92 -6.73
C ASP A 41 -1.91 3.41 -6.60
N VAL A 42 -2.07 2.91 -5.37
CA VAL A 42 -2.17 1.47 -5.10
C VAL A 42 -3.48 0.84 -5.63
N GLY A 43 -4.49 1.68 -5.90
CA GLY A 43 -5.87 1.26 -6.16
C GLY A 43 -6.55 0.77 -4.88
N ALA A 44 -7.87 0.90 -4.82
CA ALA A 44 -8.64 0.42 -3.68
C ALA A 44 -8.55 -1.11 -3.59
N HIS A 45 -8.35 -1.60 -2.38
CA HIS A 45 -8.27 -3.02 -2.06
C HIS A 45 -8.80 -3.28 -0.65
N VAL A 46 -8.93 -4.56 -0.31
CA VAL A 46 -9.39 -5.00 1.00
C VAL A 46 -8.62 -6.23 1.45
N HIS A 47 -8.33 -6.29 2.74
CA HIS A 47 -7.93 -7.51 3.44
C HIS A 47 -9.12 -8.04 4.21
N ARG A 48 -9.39 -9.34 4.12
CA ARG A 48 -10.52 -9.97 4.82
C ARG A 48 -10.21 -10.14 6.31
N THR A 49 -8.97 -10.46 6.66
CA THR A 49 -8.54 -10.72 8.04
C THR A 49 -7.48 -9.73 8.53
N GLY A 50 -6.60 -9.25 7.65
CA GLY A 50 -5.53 -8.31 8.00
C GLY A 50 -6.04 -6.94 8.45
N GLN A 51 -5.29 -6.30 9.33
CA GLN A 51 -5.44 -4.89 9.70
C GLN A 51 -4.15 -4.15 9.34
N GLU A 52 -4.30 -2.89 9.00
CA GLU A 52 -3.17 -2.05 8.59
C GLU A 52 -3.21 -0.69 9.27
N LEU A 53 -2.02 -0.09 9.42
CA LEU A 53 -1.85 1.28 9.87
C LEU A 53 -0.82 1.99 8.99
N PHE A 54 -1.18 3.17 8.50
CA PHE A 54 -0.27 4.08 7.83
C PHE A 54 -0.16 5.37 8.65
N TYR A 55 1.07 5.84 8.86
CA TYR A 55 1.36 7.12 9.48
C TYR A 55 2.27 7.93 8.57
N VAL A 56 1.80 9.11 8.13
CA VAL A 56 2.54 9.94 7.18
C VAL A 56 3.70 10.63 7.90
N LEU A 57 4.92 10.38 7.42
CA LEU A 57 6.16 10.94 7.94
C LEU A 57 6.58 12.20 7.17
N GLU A 58 6.38 12.19 5.85
CA GLU A 58 6.80 13.25 4.93
C GLU A 58 5.92 13.25 3.68
N GLY A 59 5.75 14.41 3.04
CA GLY A 59 4.90 14.57 1.85
C GLY A 59 3.41 14.51 2.16
N GLU A 60 2.60 14.44 1.10
CA GLU A 60 1.15 14.42 1.17
C GLU A 60 0.60 13.25 0.34
N LEU A 61 -0.46 12.63 0.85
CA LEU A 61 -1.15 11.51 0.20
C LEU A 61 -2.65 11.74 0.22
N ASP A 62 -3.33 11.22 -0.80
CA ASP A 62 -4.77 10.97 -0.71
C ASP A 62 -4.97 9.61 -0.03
N LEU A 63 -5.85 9.56 0.97
CA LEU A 63 -6.04 8.43 1.88
C LEU A 63 -7.53 8.06 1.97
N LEU A 64 -7.85 6.79 1.74
CA LEU A 64 -9.20 6.25 1.86
C LEU A 64 -9.19 5.03 2.79
N ALA A 65 -10.13 5.00 3.75
CA ALA A 65 -10.43 3.82 4.56
C ALA A 65 -11.90 3.88 5.03
N PHE A 66 -12.82 3.46 4.17
CA PHE A 66 -14.24 3.33 4.49
C PHE A 66 -14.94 2.43 3.47
N GLU A 67 -16.09 1.86 3.85
CA GLU A 67 -16.99 1.21 2.90
C GLU A 67 -17.73 2.25 2.06
N PRO A 68 -17.59 2.25 0.72
CA PRO A 68 -18.34 3.16 -0.13
C PRO A 68 -19.81 2.74 -0.25
N LYS A 69 -20.70 3.67 -0.62
CA LYS A 69 -22.09 3.33 -0.99
C LYS A 69 -22.16 2.31 -2.13
N THR A 70 -21.19 2.36 -3.04
CA THR A 70 -21.08 1.42 -4.16
C THR A 70 -19.61 1.24 -4.49
N ARG A 71 -19.15 -0.01 -4.52
CA ARG A 71 -17.82 -0.37 -5.01
C ARG A 71 -17.86 -0.37 -6.54
N THR A 72 -17.26 0.63 -7.17
CA THR A 72 -17.09 0.69 -8.63
C THR A 72 -15.66 0.30 -8.99
N GLN A 73 -15.43 -0.31 -10.14
CA GLN A 73 -14.07 -0.66 -10.60
C GLN A 73 -13.26 0.56 -11.14
N GLY A 74 -13.90 1.73 -11.20
CA GLY A 74 -13.33 2.97 -11.71
C GLY A 74 -12.37 3.64 -10.72
N ASP A 75 -12.35 4.98 -10.71
CA ASP A 75 -11.47 5.72 -9.82
C ASP A 75 -12.03 5.73 -8.40
N TRP A 76 -11.25 5.23 -7.44
CA TRP A 76 -11.66 5.21 -6.03
C TRP A 76 -11.76 6.61 -5.43
N HIS A 77 -11.15 7.64 -6.04
CA HIS A 77 -11.33 9.03 -5.61
C HIS A 77 -12.78 9.51 -5.81
N GLU A 78 -13.59 8.82 -6.62
CA GLU A 78 -15.02 9.09 -6.78
C GLU A 78 -15.88 8.49 -5.66
N TRP A 79 -15.33 7.54 -4.89
CA TRP A 79 -16.08 6.84 -3.85
C TRP A 79 -16.52 7.79 -2.73
N VAL A 80 -17.72 7.53 -2.22
CA VAL A 80 -18.32 8.28 -1.11
C VAL A 80 -18.90 7.28 -0.11
N SER A 81 -18.62 7.47 1.17
CA SER A 81 -19.19 6.66 2.24
C SER A 81 -20.70 6.91 2.39
N PRO A 82 -21.44 6.05 3.10
CA PRO A 82 -22.83 6.32 3.49
C PRO A 82 -23.04 7.68 4.17
N SER A 83 -22.08 8.13 4.97
CA SER A 83 -22.11 9.43 5.69
C SER A 83 -21.66 10.63 4.85
N GLY A 84 -21.28 10.43 3.58
CA GLY A 84 -20.82 11.51 2.70
C GLY A 84 -19.31 11.78 2.74
N GLN A 85 -18.54 10.97 3.48
CA GLN A 85 -17.09 11.08 3.52
C GLN A 85 -16.48 10.70 2.16
N ARG A 86 -15.45 11.45 1.75
CA ARG A 86 -14.55 11.13 0.62
C ARG A 86 -13.14 10.86 1.16
N PHE A 87 -12.20 10.57 0.28
CA PHE A 87 -10.80 10.47 0.66
C PHE A 87 -10.31 11.75 1.36
N LEU A 88 -9.31 11.59 2.22
CA LEU A 88 -8.64 12.67 2.92
C LEU A 88 -7.33 12.99 2.20
N HIS A 89 -7.04 14.27 2.00
CA HIS A 89 -5.68 14.72 1.65
C HIS A 89 -4.89 14.94 2.94
N GLY A 90 -3.89 14.09 3.22
CA GLY A 90 -3.18 14.04 4.49
C GLY A 90 -1.66 14.23 4.35
N GLY A 91 -1.12 15.19 5.11
CA GLY A 91 0.33 15.43 5.25
C GLY A 91 0.93 14.80 6.51
N PRO A 92 2.15 15.20 6.92
CA PRO A 92 2.83 14.63 8.08
C PRO A 92 1.99 14.67 9.37
N GLY A 93 1.96 13.56 10.10
CA GLY A 93 1.14 13.39 11.30
C GLY A 93 -0.26 12.82 11.04
N SER A 94 -0.69 12.72 9.78
CA SER A 94 -1.91 12.01 9.41
C SER A 94 -1.77 10.52 9.66
N VAL A 95 -2.84 9.90 10.13
CA VAL A 95 -2.92 8.46 10.39
C VAL A 95 -4.12 7.86 9.67
N LEU A 96 -3.91 6.71 9.05
CA LEU A 96 -4.94 5.87 8.47
C LEU A 96 -4.90 4.53 9.19
N PHE A 97 -5.94 4.22 9.97
CA PHE A 97 -6.13 2.89 10.54
C PHE A 97 -7.18 2.14 9.73
N ILE A 98 -6.86 0.90 9.34
CA ILE A 98 -7.68 0.08 8.47
C ILE A 98 -8.07 -1.18 9.25
N PRO A 99 -9.33 -1.29 9.71
CA PRO A 99 -9.82 -2.53 10.28
C PRO A 99 -10.04 -3.59 9.19
N SER A 100 -10.03 -4.86 9.60
CA SER A 100 -10.27 -5.99 8.70
C SER A 100 -11.60 -5.83 7.95
N GLY A 101 -11.58 -6.12 6.66
CA GLY A 101 -12.74 -6.01 5.77
C GLY A 101 -13.03 -4.60 5.28
N CYS A 102 -12.29 -3.58 5.71
CA CYS A 102 -12.48 -2.20 5.26
C CYS A 102 -11.76 -1.94 3.92
N PRO A 103 -12.47 -1.49 2.86
CA PRO A 103 -11.82 -1.00 1.66
C PRO A 103 -10.94 0.22 1.97
N HIS A 104 -9.74 0.22 1.41
CA HIS A 104 -8.78 1.29 1.60
C HIS A 104 -7.90 1.48 0.37
N ALA A 105 -7.34 2.67 0.24
CA ALA A 105 -6.44 3.07 -0.83
C ALA A 105 -5.54 4.22 -0.37
N PHE A 106 -4.42 4.41 -1.07
CA PHE A 106 -3.69 5.67 -1.04
C PHE A 106 -3.10 6.00 -2.42
N SER A 107 -2.95 7.29 -2.70
CA SER A 107 -2.20 7.79 -3.86
C SER A 107 -1.31 8.96 -3.45
N ASN A 108 -0.24 9.18 -4.22
CA ASN A 108 0.56 10.39 -4.15
C ASN A 108 0.22 11.28 -5.35
N PRO A 109 -0.66 12.28 -5.20
CA PRO A 109 -1.05 13.17 -6.29
C PRO A 109 0.00 14.26 -6.57
N THR A 110 1.07 14.33 -5.77
CA THR A 110 2.05 15.42 -5.80
C THR A 110 3.20 15.13 -6.77
N SER A 111 4.10 16.12 -6.94
CA SER A 111 5.34 15.99 -7.73
C SER A 111 6.55 15.55 -6.90
N ALA A 112 6.41 15.35 -5.59
CA ALA A 112 7.47 14.93 -4.68
C ALA A 112 7.15 13.57 -4.03
N PRO A 113 8.15 12.76 -3.68
CA PRO A 113 7.89 11.50 -2.97
C PRO A 113 7.31 11.78 -1.58
N ALA A 114 6.45 10.88 -1.11
CA ALA A 114 5.97 10.83 0.27
C ALA A 114 6.60 9.66 1.02
N ARG A 115 6.63 9.73 2.36
CA ARG A 115 7.10 8.64 3.23
C ARG A 115 6.07 8.31 4.29
N VAL A 116 5.85 7.03 4.50
CA VAL A 116 4.91 6.52 5.51
C VAL A 116 5.56 5.45 6.37
N LEU A 117 5.23 5.43 7.65
CA LEU A 117 5.36 4.23 8.47
C LEU A 117 4.14 3.36 8.19
N PHE A 118 4.37 2.14 7.73
CA PHE A 118 3.33 1.17 7.42
C PHE A 118 3.47 -0.03 8.36
N GLN A 119 2.37 -0.46 8.96
CA GLN A 119 2.31 -1.66 9.79
C GLN A 119 1.15 -2.54 9.35
N ALA A 120 1.42 -3.85 9.21
CA ALA A 120 0.42 -4.86 8.90
C ALA A 120 0.40 -5.93 10.00
N THR A 121 -0.81 -6.34 10.40
CA THR A 121 -1.03 -7.41 11.37
C THR A 121 -2.15 -8.36 10.89
N PRO A 122 -2.02 -9.69 11.04
CA PRO A 122 -0.84 -10.41 11.55
C PRO A 122 0.41 -10.25 10.67
N SER A 123 1.56 -10.68 11.19
CA SER A 123 2.82 -10.74 10.45
C SER A 123 2.75 -11.54 9.14
N GLY A 124 3.66 -11.27 8.21
CA GLY A 124 3.79 -11.98 6.93
C GLY A 124 3.69 -11.08 5.69
N HIS A 125 3.34 -9.80 5.89
CA HIS A 125 3.26 -8.83 4.79
C HIS A 125 4.64 -8.55 4.13
N GLU A 126 5.73 -8.80 4.84
CA GLU A 126 7.09 -8.69 4.29
C GLU A 126 7.37 -9.72 3.21
N ASP A 127 6.74 -10.90 3.31
CA ASP A 127 6.87 -11.97 2.32
C ASP A 127 6.08 -11.60 1.06
N TYR A 128 4.86 -11.06 1.23
CA TYR A 128 4.08 -10.50 0.12
C TYR A 128 4.88 -9.44 -0.64
N LEU A 129 5.44 -8.44 0.06
CA LEU A 129 6.21 -7.37 -0.57
C LEU A 129 7.48 -7.91 -1.24
N ALA A 130 8.15 -8.91 -0.64
CA ALA A 130 9.34 -9.52 -1.22
C ALA A 130 9.04 -10.27 -2.52
N GLU A 131 7.97 -11.08 -2.53
CA GLU A 131 7.52 -11.80 -3.72
C GLU A 131 7.01 -10.84 -4.81
N LEU A 132 6.23 -9.82 -4.44
CA LEU A 132 5.76 -8.79 -5.38
C LEU A 132 6.94 -8.04 -6.00
N ALA A 133 7.91 -7.64 -5.19
CA ALA A 133 9.12 -6.98 -5.69
C ALA A 133 9.89 -7.86 -6.68
N ALA A 134 9.93 -9.17 -6.47
CA ALA A 134 10.56 -10.10 -7.41
C ALA A 134 9.82 -10.14 -8.76
N LEU A 135 8.51 -10.35 -8.73
CA LEU A 135 7.67 -10.33 -9.94
C LEU A 135 7.83 -9.02 -10.72
N LEU A 136 7.82 -7.89 -10.01
CA LEU A 136 7.95 -6.56 -10.61
C LEU A 136 9.34 -6.28 -11.20
N ARG A 137 10.42 -6.83 -10.63
CA ARG A 137 11.76 -6.74 -11.22
C ARG A 137 11.87 -7.54 -12.51
N GLU A 138 11.24 -8.72 -12.55
CA GLU A 138 11.29 -9.63 -13.70
C GLU A 138 10.39 -9.18 -14.86
N ALA A 139 9.36 -8.38 -14.56
CA ALA A 139 8.34 -7.91 -15.49
C ALA A 139 8.85 -7.09 -16.68
N LYS A 140 10.06 -6.50 -16.64
CA LYS A 140 10.60 -5.62 -17.69
C LYS A 140 9.59 -4.58 -18.22
N GLY A 141 8.84 -3.96 -17.31
CA GLY A 141 7.80 -2.96 -17.63
C GLY A 141 6.41 -3.52 -17.97
N ARG A 142 6.24 -4.84 -18.07
CA ARG A 142 4.95 -5.51 -18.31
C ARG A 142 4.72 -6.62 -17.28
N PRO A 143 4.14 -6.29 -16.12
CA PRO A 143 3.90 -7.27 -15.07
C PRO A 143 2.92 -8.36 -15.52
N ASP A 144 3.19 -9.60 -15.13
CA ASP A 144 2.22 -10.69 -15.27
C ASP A 144 1.06 -10.44 -14.29
N THR A 145 -0.06 -9.96 -14.84
CA THR A 145 -1.25 -9.62 -14.07
C THR A 145 -1.86 -10.85 -13.40
N ALA A 146 -1.79 -12.04 -14.02
CA ALA A 146 -2.34 -13.26 -13.44
C ALA A 146 -1.49 -13.71 -12.24
N ALA A 147 -0.17 -13.65 -12.36
CA ALA A 147 0.74 -13.94 -11.25
C ALA A 147 0.54 -12.99 -10.06
N ILE A 148 0.35 -11.68 -10.33
CA ILE A 148 0.09 -10.69 -9.27
C ILE A 148 -1.27 -10.92 -8.59
N VAL A 149 -2.32 -11.24 -9.37
CA VAL A 149 -3.65 -11.56 -8.80
C VAL A 149 -3.57 -12.80 -7.91
N GLU A 150 -2.89 -13.85 -8.36
CA GLU A 150 -2.73 -15.07 -7.55
C GLU A 150 -1.88 -14.82 -6.29
N LEU A 151 -0.80 -14.03 -6.40
CA LEU A 151 -0.02 -13.61 -5.25
C LEU A 151 -0.88 -12.87 -4.23
N ARG A 152 -1.63 -11.85 -4.67
CA ARG A 152 -2.54 -11.08 -3.81
C ARG A 152 -3.55 -11.98 -3.10
N ARG A 153 -4.15 -12.92 -3.82
CA ARG A 153 -5.10 -13.90 -3.26
C ARG A 153 -4.48 -14.75 -2.15
N ARG A 154 -3.23 -15.23 -2.32
CA ARG A 154 -2.51 -15.99 -1.29
C ARG A 154 -2.28 -15.19 0.00
N TYR A 155 -2.12 -13.88 -0.12
CA TYR A 155 -1.87 -12.96 0.99
C TYR A 155 -3.12 -12.18 1.44
N ASP A 156 -4.32 -12.68 1.12
CA ASP A 156 -5.60 -12.11 1.55
C ASP A 156 -5.78 -10.65 1.09
N ILE A 157 -5.37 -10.34 -0.15
CA ILE A 157 -5.55 -9.03 -0.79
C ILE A 157 -6.52 -9.19 -1.96
N GLU A 158 -7.66 -8.52 -1.88
CA GLU A 158 -8.59 -8.39 -3.00
C GLU A 158 -8.49 -6.98 -3.58
N GLN A 159 -8.07 -6.89 -4.85
CA GLN A 159 -8.02 -5.62 -5.57
C GLN A 159 -9.41 -5.25 -6.08
N LEU A 160 -9.88 -4.04 -5.76
CA LEU A 160 -11.20 -3.53 -6.13
C LEU A 160 -11.13 -2.54 -7.31
N THR A 161 -10.08 -1.72 -7.38
CA THR A 161 -9.82 -0.79 -8.51
C THR A 161 -8.39 -0.92 -9.04
N ALA A 162 -8.12 -0.41 -10.24
CA ALA A 162 -6.82 -0.57 -10.88
C ALA A 162 -5.69 0.19 -10.13
N LEU A 163 -4.52 -0.45 -10.03
CA LEU A 163 -3.28 0.17 -9.57
C LEU A 163 -2.67 1.00 -10.69
N ARG A 164 -2.18 2.21 -10.39
CA ARG A 164 -1.46 3.09 -11.32
C ARG A 164 -0.07 3.38 -10.78
N ASN A 165 0.97 3.07 -11.57
CA ASN A 165 2.35 3.29 -11.17
C ASN A 165 3.13 3.97 -12.30
N PRO A 166 3.60 5.22 -12.12
CA PRO A 166 4.29 5.95 -13.16
C PRO A 166 5.66 5.36 -13.51
N ALA A 167 6.27 4.56 -12.63
CA ALA A 167 7.51 3.84 -12.94
C ALA A 167 7.34 2.79 -14.06
N SER A 168 6.10 2.45 -14.44
CA SER A 168 5.82 1.60 -15.61
C SER A 168 5.91 2.35 -16.96
N VAL A 169 6.08 3.67 -16.94
CA VAL A 169 6.18 4.52 -18.14
C VAL A 169 7.61 5.04 -18.32
N THR A 170 8.59 4.14 -18.40
CA THR A 170 9.85 4.48 -19.07
C THR A 170 9.95 3.58 -20.28
N ARG A 171 9.64 4.14 -21.45
CA ARG A 171 9.94 3.54 -22.77
C ARG A 171 11.42 3.70 -23.09
#